data_AF-A0A968HNX2-F1
#
_entry.id   AF-A0A968HNX2-F1
#
_cell.length_a   1.000
_cell.length_b   1.000
_cell.length_c   1.000
_cell.angle_alpha   90.00
_cell.angle_beta   90.00
_cell.angle_gamma   90.00
#
_symmetry.space_group_name_H-M   'P 1'
#
loop_
_entity.id
_entity.type
_entity.pdbx_description
1 polymer ?
#
loop_
_entity_poly.entity_id
_entity_poly.type
_entity_poly.pdbx_seq_one_letter_code
_entity_poly.pdbx_strand_id
1 'polypeptide(L)'
;MARTEWILALSRGIRERSTDFRYDMFGTQNVPVPPIEEQAAIVKFLDHADRRIRRYIRAKQRLINLLEEQKQAIIDQAVTRGLDPKVPLKKSGVPWLGQIPAHWEIARFKSRIGFQEGPGIMASDFRDNGVPLLRIAGLHGEVASLEGCNFLEPAMVEKRWSHFRVQSGDYLLSSSASTGKVVLATDAVAGSIPYTGIIRLWPQSSDVFMPFVSLYLGSRPFQGQIDAAKSGVGIEHFGPTHLKRMVIAMPPFDEQREIYEYVRRALNLVAPIADNARSEIDLLKECRTRLIADIVTGQFDVREAATNLPDLPPDTSDLDNADPDEDDDTTGANPEEN
;
A
#
# COMPACT_ATOMS: atom_id res chain seq x y z
N MET A 1 21.23 -6.04 -27.20
CA MET A 1 21.60 -6.68 -25.92
C MET A 1 21.01 -5.94 -24.73
N ALA A 2 21.47 -4.73 -24.39
CA ALA A 2 21.02 -4.03 -23.18
C ALA A 2 19.54 -3.60 -23.14
N ARG A 3 18.89 -3.37 -24.30
CA ARG A 3 17.48 -2.93 -24.38
C ARG A 3 16.46 -4.05 -24.60
N THR A 4 16.87 -5.31 -24.70
CA THR A 4 16.05 -6.36 -25.35
C THR A 4 15.90 -7.64 -24.53
N GLU A 5 15.96 -7.59 -23.19
CA GLU A 5 15.87 -8.79 -22.33
C GLU A 5 16.77 -9.94 -22.86
N TRP A 6 17.92 -9.60 -23.42
CA TRP A 6 18.70 -10.49 -24.30
C TRP A 6 19.14 -11.77 -23.58
N ILE A 7 19.51 -11.64 -22.32
CA ILE A 7 19.88 -12.77 -21.45
C ILE A 7 18.65 -13.66 -21.17
N LEU A 8 17.47 -13.07 -20.98
CA LEU A 8 16.23 -13.84 -20.81
C LEU A 8 15.83 -14.54 -22.12
N ALA A 9 16.05 -13.92 -23.28
CA ALA A 9 15.84 -14.56 -24.59
C ALA A 9 16.78 -15.74 -24.87
N LEU A 10 17.95 -15.78 -24.22
CA LEU A 10 18.89 -16.91 -24.28
C LEU A 10 18.50 -18.04 -23.32
N SER A 11 17.64 -17.79 -22.35
CA SER A 11 17.18 -18.82 -21.43
C SER A 11 16.24 -19.82 -22.12
N ARG A 12 16.33 -21.10 -21.75
CA ARG A 12 15.44 -22.14 -22.27
C ARG A 12 14.49 -22.62 -21.16
N GLY A 13 13.19 -22.62 -21.45
CA GLY A 13 12.14 -23.11 -20.55
C GLY A 13 10.77 -22.53 -20.91
N ILE A 14 9.75 -23.38 -21.04
CA ILE A 14 8.37 -22.95 -21.38
C ILE A 14 7.53 -22.67 -20.10
N ARG A 15 8.07 -23.00 -18.91
CA ARG A 15 7.40 -22.79 -17.62
C ARG A 15 8.00 -21.59 -16.90
N GLU A 16 7.12 -20.77 -16.31
CA GLU A 16 7.37 -19.49 -15.64
C GLU A 16 8.35 -19.53 -14.44
N ARG A 17 8.99 -20.68 -14.16
CA ARG A 17 9.99 -20.88 -13.08
C ARG A 17 11.10 -21.89 -13.42
N SER A 18 11.31 -22.18 -14.70
CA SER A 18 12.37 -23.11 -15.15
C SER A 18 13.32 -22.44 -16.14
N THR A 19 13.91 -21.31 -15.75
CA THR A 19 14.95 -20.64 -16.52
C THR A 19 16.23 -21.49 -16.46
N ASP A 20 16.48 -22.34 -17.47
CA ASP A 20 17.76 -23.08 -17.61
C ASP A 20 18.73 -22.20 -18.40
N PHE A 21 19.75 -21.68 -17.70
CA PHE A 21 20.79 -20.81 -18.27
C PHE A 21 22.14 -21.51 -18.21
N ARG A 22 22.58 -22.07 -19.34
CA ARG A 22 23.77 -22.93 -19.40
C ARG A 22 25.05 -22.16 -19.76
N TYR A 23 26.16 -22.56 -19.17
CA TYR A 23 27.47 -21.93 -19.35
C TYR A 23 27.97 -21.93 -20.81
N ASP A 24 27.74 -23.03 -21.54
CA ASP A 24 28.11 -23.18 -22.95
C ASP A 24 27.39 -22.17 -23.87
N MET A 25 26.12 -21.88 -23.57
CA MET A 25 25.34 -20.85 -24.25
C MET A 25 25.86 -19.45 -23.91
N PHE A 26 26.19 -19.17 -22.66
CA PHE A 26 26.66 -17.85 -22.24
C PHE A 26 28.08 -17.54 -22.76
N GLY A 27 29.00 -18.50 -22.67
CA GLY A 27 30.41 -18.32 -23.05
C GLY A 27 30.65 -18.11 -24.54
N THR A 28 29.64 -18.33 -25.38
CA THR A 28 29.69 -18.10 -26.84
C THR A 28 29.08 -16.76 -27.26
N GLN A 29 28.59 -15.95 -26.31
CA GLN A 29 27.99 -14.66 -26.61
C GLN A 29 29.06 -13.62 -26.94
N ASN A 30 28.85 -12.91 -28.06
CA ASN A 30 29.70 -11.78 -28.43
C ASN A 30 29.26 -10.54 -27.65
N VAL A 31 30.19 -9.91 -26.94
CA VAL A 31 29.98 -8.63 -26.24
C VAL A 31 30.88 -7.55 -26.82
N PRO A 32 30.44 -6.29 -26.89
CA PRO A 32 31.30 -5.18 -27.28
C PRO A 32 32.39 -5.00 -26.22
N VAL A 33 33.64 -4.94 -26.64
CA VAL A 33 34.79 -4.69 -25.77
C VAL A 33 35.50 -3.43 -26.27
N PRO A 34 35.15 -2.24 -25.75
CA PRO A 34 35.82 -1.01 -26.14
C PRO A 34 37.25 -0.96 -25.55
N PRO A 35 38.12 -0.04 -26.01
CA PRO A 35 39.45 0.15 -25.43
C PRO A 35 39.42 0.42 -23.93
N ILE A 36 40.48 0.07 -23.20
CA ILE A 36 40.51 0.14 -21.72
C ILE A 36 40.24 1.54 -21.17
N GLU A 37 40.70 2.58 -21.87
CA GLU A 37 40.45 3.98 -21.49
C GLU A 37 38.97 4.35 -21.63
N GLU A 38 38.30 3.84 -22.67
CA GLU A 38 36.87 4.03 -22.87
C GLU A 38 36.06 3.23 -21.86
N GLN A 39 36.46 2.01 -21.51
CA GLN A 39 35.85 1.24 -20.41
C GLN A 39 35.92 2.02 -19.10
N ALA A 40 37.09 2.56 -18.74
CA ALA A 40 37.26 3.35 -17.53
C ALA A 40 36.39 4.62 -17.53
N ALA A 41 36.27 5.31 -18.67
CA ALA A 41 35.40 6.46 -18.81
C ALA A 41 33.92 6.09 -18.67
N ILE A 42 33.48 4.99 -19.27
CA ILE A 42 32.12 4.46 -19.15
C ILE A 42 31.78 4.17 -17.69
N VAL A 43 32.63 3.41 -16.99
CA VAL A 43 32.41 3.05 -15.58
C VAL A 43 32.33 4.31 -14.72
N LYS A 44 33.31 5.23 -14.86
CA LYS A 44 33.35 6.47 -14.08
C LYS A 44 32.10 7.33 -14.29
N PHE A 45 31.63 7.45 -15.53
CA PHE A 45 30.44 8.22 -15.86
C PHE A 45 29.17 7.55 -15.32
N LEU A 46 29.00 6.24 -15.55
CA LEU A 46 27.85 5.49 -15.08
C LEU A 46 27.77 5.51 -13.55
N ASP A 47 28.87 5.30 -12.83
CA ASP A 47 28.90 5.37 -11.36
C ASP A 47 28.50 6.76 -10.84
N HIS A 48 28.90 7.82 -11.53
CA HIS A 48 28.52 9.18 -11.15
C HIS A 48 27.02 9.44 -11.43
N ALA A 49 26.54 9.09 -12.63
CA ALA A 49 25.14 9.28 -13.01
C ALA A 49 24.20 8.45 -12.13
N ASP A 50 24.56 7.19 -11.89
CA ASP A 50 23.82 6.24 -11.07
C ASP A 50 23.72 6.70 -9.60
N ARG A 51 24.84 7.15 -9.00
CA ARG A 51 24.82 7.76 -7.66
C ARG A 51 23.90 8.97 -7.57
N ARG A 52 23.91 9.85 -8.58
CA ARG A 52 22.99 11.00 -8.61
C ARG A 52 21.53 10.55 -8.66
N ILE A 53 21.20 9.59 -9.53
CA ILE A 53 19.84 9.07 -9.68
C ILE A 53 19.37 8.42 -8.38
N ARG A 54 20.19 7.54 -7.77
CA ARG A 54 19.89 6.92 -6.47
C ARG A 54 19.64 7.95 -5.39
N ARG A 55 20.47 9.00 -5.30
CA ARG A 55 20.25 10.10 -4.34
C ARG A 55 18.90 10.80 -4.54
N TYR A 56 18.51 11.07 -5.79
CA TYR A 56 17.20 11.69 -6.09
C TYR A 56 16.04 10.76 -5.73
N ILE A 57 16.12 9.47 -6.07
CA ILE A 57 15.10 8.48 -5.73
C ILE A 57 14.94 8.40 -4.21
N ARG A 58 16.04 8.27 -3.45
CA ARG A 58 16.02 8.26 -1.98
C ARG A 58 15.38 9.52 -1.39
N ALA A 59 15.70 10.69 -1.92
CA ALA A 59 15.11 11.95 -1.47
C ALA A 59 13.59 12.00 -1.71
N LYS A 60 13.13 11.53 -2.89
CA LYS A 60 11.70 11.46 -3.22
C LYS A 60 10.97 10.42 -2.39
N GLN A 61 11.59 9.26 -2.11
CA GLN A 61 11.01 8.25 -1.23
C GLN A 61 10.87 8.77 0.21
N ARG A 62 11.87 9.49 0.74
CA ARG A 62 11.77 10.16 2.04
C ARG A 62 10.64 11.19 2.07
N LEU A 63 10.48 11.98 1.00
CA LEU A 63 9.35 12.91 0.89
C LEU A 63 8.00 12.18 0.97
N ILE A 64 7.82 11.09 0.22
CA ILE A 64 6.58 10.29 0.26
C ILE A 64 6.31 9.79 1.68
N ASN A 65 7.32 9.24 2.35
CA ASN A 65 7.18 8.74 3.72
C ASN A 65 6.75 9.85 4.69
N LEU A 66 7.38 11.03 4.62
CA LEU A 66 7.01 12.19 5.44
C LEU A 66 5.57 12.67 5.18
N LEU A 67 5.11 12.63 3.93
CA LEU A 67 3.73 13.00 3.57
C LEU A 67 2.71 11.99 4.13
N GLU A 68 3.01 10.69 4.11
CA GLU A 68 2.16 9.67 4.73
C GLU A 68 2.13 9.80 6.26
N GLU A 69 3.28 10.07 6.89
CA GLU A 69 3.34 10.38 8.32
C GLU A 69 2.50 11.61 8.69
N GLN A 70 2.59 12.68 7.90
CA GLN A 70 1.80 13.88 8.09
C GLN A 70 0.30 13.61 7.95
N LYS A 71 -0.11 12.85 6.93
CA LYS A 71 -1.49 12.41 6.74
C LYS A 71 -2.00 11.65 7.96
N GLN A 72 -1.22 10.69 8.46
CA GLN A 72 -1.59 9.92 9.64
C GLN A 72 -1.72 10.81 10.87
N ALA A 73 -0.78 11.74 11.08
CA ALA A 73 -0.82 12.67 12.20
C ALA A 73 -2.06 13.59 12.16
N ILE A 74 -2.44 14.09 10.98
CA ILE A 74 -3.64 14.91 10.79
C ILE A 74 -4.90 14.12 11.14
N ILE A 75 -5.02 12.88 10.65
CA ILE A 75 -6.15 12.00 10.95
C ILE A 75 -6.20 11.73 12.46
N ASP A 76 -5.09 11.25 13.04
CA ASP A 76 -4.99 10.88 14.45
C ASP A 76 -5.37 12.05 15.36
N GLN A 77 -4.86 13.25 15.09
CA GLN A 77 -5.20 14.44 15.85
C GLN A 77 -6.69 14.77 15.71
N ALA A 78 -7.23 14.76 14.50
CA ALA A 78 -8.61 15.15 14.26
C ALA A 78 -9.61 14.16 14.89
N VAL A 79 -9.34 12.85 14.86
CA VAL A 79 -10.22 11.81 15.43
C VAL A 79 -10.04 11.58 16.93
N THR A 80 -9.03 12.21 17.57
CA THR A 80 -8.83 12.12 19.03
C THR A 80 -9.07 13.43 19.75
N ARG A 81 -8.71 14.57 19.15
CA ARG A 81 -8.75 15.90 19.77
C ARG A 81 -9.71 16.88 19.11
N GLY A 82 -10.32 16.51 17.99
CA GLY A 82 -11.16 17.42 17.20
C GLY A 82 -10.33 18.52 16.52
N LEU A 83 -11.01 19.58 16.08
CA LEU A 83 -10.41 20.67 15.31
C LEU A 83 -10.04 21.90 16.16
N ASP A 84 -10.73 22.13 17.28
CA ASP A 84 -10.52 23.31 18.13
C ASP A 84 -9.53 23.00 19.28
N PRO A 85 -8.32 23.59 19.27
CA PRO A 85 -7.31 23.35 20.29
C PRO A 85 -7.67 23.95 21.67
N LYS A 86 -8.70 24.80 21.75
CA LYS A 86 -9.13 25.46 23.00
C LYS A 86 -10.11 24.62 23.81
N VAL A 87 -10.66 23.55 23.23
CA VAL A 87 -11.64 22.71 23.92
C VAL A 87 -10.98 21.98 25.09
N PRO A 88 -11.57 22.00 26.30
CA PRO A 88 -11.05 21.24 27.42
C PRO A 88 -10.97 19.74 27.10
N LEU A 89 -9.86 19.11 27.48
CA LEU A 89 -9.65 17.68 27.26
C LEU A 89 -9.94 16.89 28.55
N LYS A 90 -10.43 15.66 28.41
CA LYS A 90 -10.57 14.65 29.47
C LYS A 90 -9.80 13.39 29.11
N LYS A 91 -9.38 12.63 30.14
CA LYS A 91 -8.80 11.29 29.92
C LYS A 91 -9.88 10.36 29.39
N SER A 92 -9.59 9.66 28.29
CA SER A 92 -10.54 8.70 27.71
C SER A 92 -10.67 7.41 28.53
N GLY A 93 -9.68 7.09 29.36
CA GLY A 93 -9.61 5.79 30.03
C GLY A 93 -9.18 4.64 29.11
N VAL A 94 -8.84 4.94 27.86
CA VAL A 94 -8.33 3.98 26.87
C VAL A 94 -6.93 4.42 26.45
N PRO A 95 -5.87 3.63 26.73
CA PRO A 95 -4.48 4.05 26.54
C PRO A 95 -4.18 4.66 25.17
N TRP A 96 -4.69 4.03 24.11
CA TRP A 96 -4.44 4.39 22.70
C TRP A 96 -5.21 5.64 22.23
N LEU A 97 -6.33 5.97 22.89
CA LEU A 97 -7.10 7.19 22.61
C LEU A 97 -6.55 8.39 23.39
N GLY A 98 -5.84 8.16 24.50
CA GLY A 98 -5.23 9.22 25.30
C GLY A 98 -6.26 10.20 25.85
N GLN A 99 -6.10 11.49 25.53
CA GLN A 99 -7.02 12.55 25.91
C GLN A 99 -7.93 12.93 24.75
N ILE A 100 -9.21 13.12 25.06
CA ILE A 100 -10.26 13.49 24.10
C ILE A 100 -11.01 14.74 24.56
N PRO A 101 -11.71 15.48 23.69
CA PRO A 101 -12.54 16.60 24.09
C PRO A 101 -13.56 16.22 25.16
N ALA A 102 -13.74 17.10 26.15
CA ALA A 102 -14.54 16.82 27.32
C ALA A 102 -16.00 16.52 26.98
N HIS A 103 -16.54 17.11 25.91
CA HIS A 103 -17.91 16.92 25.43
C HIS A 103 -18.10 15.66 24.59
N TRP A 104 -17.04 14.98 24.13
CA TRP A 104 -17.16 13.76 23.34
C TRP A 104 -17.57 12.57 24.21
N GLU A 105 -18.38 11.67 23.66
CA GLU A 105 -18.75 10.41 24.31
C GLU A 105 -17.77 9.30 23.93
N ILE A 106 -17.48 8.37 24.84
CA ILE A 106 -16.81 7.12 24.48
C ILE A 106 -17.89 6.05 24.35
N ALA A 107 -18.12 5.62 23.12
CA ALA A 107 -19.11 4.60 22.81
C ALA A 107 -18.44 3.25 22.54
N ARG A 108 -19.17 2.17 22.82
CA ARG A 108 -18.76 0.84 22.33
C ARG A 108 -19.00 0.80 20.82
N PHE A 109 -18.03 0.32 20.05
CA PHE A 109 -18.14 0.29 18.59
C PHE A 109 -19.43 -0.41 18.14
N LYS A 110 -19.72 -1.59 18.73
CA LYS A 110 -20.94 -2.37 18.46
C LYS A 110 -22.28 -1.73 18.84
N SER A 111 -22.30 -0.62 19.58
CA SER A 111 -23.55 0.07 19.94
C SER A 111 -23.89 1.22 19.00
N ARG A 112 -22.95 1.61 18.14
CA ARG A 112 -23.10 2.70 17.16
C ARG A 112 -22.99 2.18 15.73
N ILE A 113 -22.16 1.15 15.52
CA ILE A 113 -21.87 0.59 14.19
C ILE A 113 -22.25 -0.90 14.17
N GLY A 114 -23.09 -1.24 13.21
CA GLY A 114 -23.44 -2.61 12.88
C GLY A 114 -22.35 -3.20 11.98
N PHE A 115 -22.04 -4.48 12.17
CA PHE A 115 -21.03 -5.14 11.35
C PHE A 115 -21.30 -6.61 11.16
N GLN A 116 -20.92 -7.12 9.97
CA GLN A 116 -21.07 -8.52 9.60
C GLN A 116 -19.97 -8.90 8.62
N GLU A 117 -19.18 -9.91 8.99
CA GLU A 117 -18.17 -10.48 8.11
C GLU A 117 -18.80 -11.41 7.07
N GLY A 118 -18.24 -11.43 5.87
CA GLY A 118 -18.63 -12.37 4.83
C GLY A 118 -18.44 -13.83 5.23
N PRO A 119 -19.25 -14.75 4.68
CA PRO A 119 -19.18 -16.15 5.05
C PRO A 119 -17.93 -16.83 4.49
N GLY A 120 -17.49 -17.90 5.15
CA GLY A 120 -16.52 -18.84 4.59
C GLY A 120 -17.14 -19.60 3.43
N ILE A 121 -16.80 -19.21 2.20
CA ILE A 121 -17.25 -19.86 0.96
C ILE A 121 -16.08 -20.65 0.36
N MET A 122 -16.33 -21.92 0.04
CA MET A 122 -15.31 -22.81 -0.52
C MET A 122 -15.15 -22.57 -2.03
N ALA A 123 -13.97 -22.83 -2.56
CA ALA A 123 -13.70 -22.65 -3.98
C ALA A 123 -14.59 -23.53 -4.88
N SER A 124 -15.07 -24.67 -4.38
CA SER A 124 -16.03 -25.55 -5.05
C SER A 124 -17.39 -24.88 -5.35
N ASP A 125 -17.74 -23.84 -4.59
CA ASP A 125 -18.99 -23.10 -4.76
C ASP A 125 -18.85 -21.94 -5.77
N PHE A 126 -17.63 -21.67 -6.26
CA PHE A 126 -17.39 -20.62 -7.24
C PHE A 126 -17.95 -20.99 -8.61
N ARG A 127 -18.48 -19.99 -9.30
CA ARG A 127 -19.08 -20.05 -10.63
C ARG A 127 -18.54 -18.92 -11.48
N ASP A 128 -18.70 -19.05 -12.79
CA ASP A 128 -18.31 -18.02 -13.77
C ASP A 128 -19.41 -16.97 -13.98
N ASN A 129 -20.63 -17.22 -13.49
CA ASN A 129 -21.75 -16.27 -13.53
C ASN A 129 -22.70 -16.49 -12.34
N GLY A 130 -23.57 -15.51 -12.08
CA GLY A 130 -24.56 -15.55 -11.01
C GLY A 130 -24.49 -14.33 -10.09
N VAL A 131 -24.65 -14.54 -8.79
CA VAL A 131 -24.51 -13.47 -7.80
C VAL A 131 -23.03 -13.20 -7.55
N PRO A 132 -22.55 -11.94 -7.67
CA PRO A 132 -21.14 -11.64 -7.45
C PRO A 132 -20.69 -11.94 -6.01
N LEU A 133 -19.51 -12.56 -5.89
CA LEU A 133 -18.76 -12.76 -4.67
C LEU A 133 -17.63 -11.73 -4.63
N LEU A 134 -17.81 -10.69 -3.81
CA LEU A 134 -16.88 -9.59 -3.69
C LEU A 134 -15.56 -10.07 -3.08
N ARG A 135 -14.45 -9.72 -3.72
CA ARG A 135 -13.08 -10.09 -3.34
C ARG A 135 -12.32 -8.86 -2.87
N ILE A 136 -11.24 -9.07 -2.11
CA ILE A 136 -10.39 -7.98 -1.63
C ILE A 136 -9.80 -7.13 -2.78
N ALA A 137 -9.63 -7.73 -3.97
CA ALA A 137 -9.21 -7.04 -5.18
C ALA A 137 -10.15 -5.88 -5.55
N GLY A 138 -11.46 -6.01 -5.29
CA GLY A 138 -12.45 -4.96 -5.52
C GLY A 138 -12.55 -3.91 -4.41
N LEU A 139 -11.73 -3.99 -3.36
CA LEU A 139 -11.68 -3.02 -2.26
C LEU A 139 -10.52 -2.03 -2.46
N HIS A 140 -10.57 -1.27 -3.55
CA HIS A 140 -9.59 -0.23 -3.89
C HIS A 140 -10.27 1.13 -4.10
N GLY A 141 -9.54 2.21 -3.86
CA GLY A 141 -10.08 3.58 -3.98
C GLY A 141 -11.11 3.92 -2.89
N GLU A 142 -12.06 4.79 -3.22
CA GLU A 142 -13.14 5.22 -2.30
C GLU A 142 -14.39 4.35 -2.38
N VAL A 143 -14.61 3.68 -3.51
CA VAL A 143 -15.81 2.91 -3.82
C VAL A 143 -15.44 1.50 -4.21
N ALA A 144 -16.16 0.51 -3.70
CA ALA A 144 -15.97 -0.88 -4.04
C ALA A 144 -16.34 -1.17 -5.51
N SER A 145 -15.57 -2.07 -6.12
CA SER A 145 -15.81 -2.58 -7.47
C SER A 145 -15.99 -4.10 -7.46
N LEU A 146 -16.51 -4.67 -8.54
CA LEU A 146 -16.59 -6.13 -8.74
C LEU A 146 -15.30 -6.70 -9.38
N GLU A 147 -14.19 -5.97 -9.29
CA GLU A 147 -12.91 -6.42 -9.86
C GLU A 147 -12.44 -7.73 -9.22
N GLY A 148 -12.06 -8.68 -10.07
CA GLY A 148 -11.60 -10.01 -9.64
C GLY A 148 -12.65 -10.82 -8.90
N CYS A 149 -13.94 -10.47 -9.00
CA CYS A 149 -14.99 -11.22 -8.33
C CYS A 149 -15.17 -12.62 -8.95
N ASN A 150 -15.54 -13.56 -8.10
CA ASN A 150 -16.13 -14.83 -8.54
C ASN A 150 -17.65 -14.69 -8.50
N PHE A 151 -18.37 -15.71 -8.94
CA PHE A 151 -19.83 -15.72 -8.82
C PHE A 151 -20.31 -16.93 -8.02
N LEU A 152 -21.54 -16.82 -7.52
CA LEU A 152 -22.24 -17.85 -6.77
C LEU A 152 -23.57 -18.17 -7.43
N GLU A 153 -23.99 -19.42 -7.30
CA GLU A 153 -25.28 -19.86 -7.77
C GLU A 153 -26.42 -19.14 -7.02
N PRO A 154 -27.35 -18.44 -7.71
CA PRO A 154 -28.38 -17.62 -7.07
C PRO A 154 -29.27 -18.38 -6.07
N ALA A 155 -29.65 -19.62 -6.39
CA ALA A 155 -30.47 -20.46 -5.50
C ALA A 155 -29.73 -20.83 -4.20
N MET A 156 -28.42 -21.04 -4.27
CA MET A 156 -27.59 -21.33 -3.10
C MET A 156 -27.42 -20.08 -2.23
N VAL A 157 -27.22 -18.91 -2.85
CA VAL A 157 -27.17 -17.64 -2.14
C VAL A 157 -28.47 -17.41 -1.37
N GLU A 158 -29.62 -17.59 -2.02
CA GLU A 158 -30.89 -17.33 -1.35
C GLU A 158 -31.13 -18.24 -0.15
N LYS A 159 -30.70 -19.50 -0.26
CA LYS A 159 -30.82 -20.49 0.81
C LYS A 159 -29.84 -20.30 1.97
N ARG A 160 -28.61 -19.88 1.71
CA ARG A 160 -27.51 -19.91 2.70
C ARG A 160 -26.95 -18.54 3.06
N TRP A 161 -26.91 -17.60 2.12
CA TRP A 161 -26.12 -16.38 2.22
C TRP A 161 -26.89 -15.08 1.96
N SER A 162 -28.22 -15.15 1.81
CA SER A 162 -29.09 -13.98 1.55
C SER A 162 -28.91 -12.84 2.56
N HIS A 163 -28.69 -13.19 3.82
CA HIS A 163 -28.46 -12.24 4.91
C HIS A 163 -27.07 -11.58 4.92
N PHE A 164 -26.15 -11.98 4.02
CA PHE A 164 -24.84 -11.32 3.85
C PHE A 164 -24.82 -10.31 2.72
N ARG A 165 -25.93 -10.14 1.97
CA ARG A 165 -25.98 -9.24 0.80
C ARG A 165 -25.56 -7.83 1.16
N VAL A 166 -24.56 -7.32 0.45
CA VAL A 166 -24.12 -5.92 0.52
C VAL A 166 -25.26 -5.01 0.10
N GLN A 167 -25.50 -3.95 0.86
CA GLN A 167 -26.44 -2.90 0.53
C GLN A 167 -25.70 -1.66 0.04
N SER A 168 -26.34 -0.90 -0.85
CA SER A 168 -25.85 0.43 -1.22
C SER A 168 -25.82 1.32 0.02
N GLY A 169 -24.71 2.00 0.27
CA GLY A 169 -24.46 2.76 1.49
C GLY A 169 -23.73 1.99 2.59
N ASP A 170 -23.57 0.67 2.48
CA ASP A 170 -22.68 -0.08 3.37
C ASP A 170 -21.22 0.38 3.18
N TYR A 171 -20.43 0.27 4.24
CA TYR A 171 -18.98 0.41 4.16
C TYR A 171 -18.33 -0.96 4.31
N LEU A 172 -17.28 -1.23 3.54
CA LEU A 172 -16.60 -2.51 3.49
C LEU A 172 -15.18 -2.35 4.01
N LEU A 173 -14.86 -3.12 5.05
CA LEU A 173 -13.57 -3.12 5.73
C LEU A 173 -12.89 -4.48 5.51
N SER A 174 -11.63 -4.46 5.11
CA SER A 174 -10.82 -5.68 5.09
C SER A 174 -10.36 -6.05 6.50
N SER A 175 -10.52 -7.33 6.87
CA SER A 175 -10.05 -7.94 8.12
C SER A 175 -8.54 -8.17 8.18
N SER A 176 -7.85 -7.98 7.04
CA SER A 176 -6.40 -8.01 6.98
C SER A 176 -5.85 -6.76 7.65
N ALA A 177 -5.18 -6.95 8.77
CA ALA A 177 -4.75 -5.88 9.67
C ALA A 177 -3.80 -4.86 9.02
N SER A 178 -3.19 -5.19 7.89
CA SER A 178 -2.22 -4.32 7.22
C SER A 178 -2.83 -3.15 6.45
N THR A 179 -4.13 -3.16 6.15
CA THR A 179 -4.70 -2.17 5.22
C THR A 179 -5.61 -1.14 5.86
N GLY A 180 -6.43 -1.49 6.86
CA GLY A 180 -7.40 -0.56 7.46
C GLY A 180 -8.31 0.13 6.43
N LYS A 181 -8.38 -0.41 5.21
CA LYS A 181 -9.03 0.22 4.06
C LYS A 181 -10.53 0.01 4.19
N VAL A 182 -11.24 1.14 4.20
CA VAL A 182 -12.69 1.19 4.22
C VAL A 182 -13.15 1.79 2.91
N VAL A 183 -14.00 1.08 2.18
CA VAL A 183 -14.56 1.53 0.90
C VAL A 183 -16.08 1.57 0.96
N LEU A 184 -16.69 2.50 0.24
CA LEU A 184 -18.14 2.62 0.15
C LEU A 184 -18.70 1.61 -0.86
N ALA A 185 -19.73 0.87 -0.47
CA ALA A 185 -20.53 0.07 -1.38
C ALA A 185 -21.60 0.97 -2.05
N THR A 186 -21.57 1.04 -3.37
CA THR A 186 -22.61 1.72 -4.17
C THR A 186 -23.52 0.69 -4.83
N ASP A 187 -24.49 1.16 -5.62
CA ASP A 187 -25.40 0.30 -6.40
C ASP A 187 -24.64 -0.66 -7.32
N ALA A 188 -23.41 -0.34 -7.71
CA ALA A 188 -22.55 -1.19 -8.54
C ALA A 188 -22.21 -2.54 -7.90
N VAL A 189 -22.18 -2.62 -6.57
CA VAL A 189 -21.86 -3.85 -5.81
C VAL A 189 -23.02 -4.32 -4.94
N ALA A 190 -24.14 -3.61 -4.95
CA ALA A 190 -25.32 -3.95 -4.16
C ALA A 190 -25.86 -5.34 -4.56
N GLY A 191 -26.26 -6.13 -3.57
CA GLY A 191 -26.75 -7.50 -3.74
C GLY A 191 -25.66 -8.57 -3.86
N SER A 192 -24.38 -8.18 -4.00
CA SER A 192 -23.21 -9.06 -3.93
C SER A 192 -23.04 -9.68 -2.53
N ILE A 193 -22.28 -10.78 -2.44
CA ILE A 193 -21.89 -11.40 -1.18
C ILE A 193 -20.42 -11.07 -0.90
N PRO A 194 -20.05 -10.53 0.27
CA PRO A 194 -18.65 -10.33 0.64
C PRO A 194 -17.97 -11.68 0.92
N TYR A 195 -16.73 -11.87 0.47
CA TYR A 195 -15.96 -13.04 0.84
C TYR A 195 -15.50 -12.98 2.31
N THR A 196 -15.06 -14.12 2.85
CA THR A 196 -14.42 -14.17 4.18
C THR A 196 -13.28 -13.15 4.27
N GLY A 197 -13.19 -12.48 5.42
CA GLY A 197 -12.27 -11.38 5.64
C GLY A 197 -12.70 -10.01 5.08
N ILE A 198 -13.91 -9.89 4.52
CA ILE A 198 -14.53 -8.60 4.21
C ILE A 198 -15.69 -8.38 5.18
N ILE A 199 -15.64 -7.29 5.92
CA ILE A 199 -16.61 -6.91 6.94
C ILE A 199 -17.47 -5.77 6.41
N ARG A 200 -18.78 -6.00 6.32
CA ARG A 200 -19.76 -4.94 6.09
C ARG A 200 -19.96 -4.14 7.37
N LEU A 201 -20.09 -2.83 7.23
CA LEU A 201 -20.30 -1.85 8.29
C LEU A 201 -21.45 -0.93 7.91
N TRP A 202 -22.32 -0.61 8.85
CA TRP A 202 -23.42 0.34 8.65
C TRP A 202 -23.74 1.08 9.96
N PRO A 203 -24.32 2.30 9.91
CA PRO A 203 -24.70 3.02 11.11
C PRO A 203 -25.90 2.34 11.78
N GLN A 204 -25.87 2.19 13.10
CA GLN A 204 -27.03 1.73 13.90
C GLN A 204 -27.86 2.88 14.48
N SER A 205 -27.34 4.09 14.42
CA SER A 205 -27.97 5.28 14.97
C SER A 205 -27.71 6.49 14.07
N SER A 206 -28.64 7.46 14.10
CA SER A 206 -28.61 8.65 13.23
C SER A 206 -27.53 9.66 13.62
N ASP A 207 -26.91 9.51 14.79
CA ASP A 207 -25.78 10.30 15.27
C ASP A 207 -24.42 9.81 14.71
N VAL A 208 -24.42 8.82 13.81
CA VAL A 208 -23.21 8.27 13.20
C VAL A 208 -23.03 8.77 11.78
N PHE A 209 -21.94 9.49 11.56
CA PHE A 209 -21.47 9.85 10.23
C PHE A 209 -20.40 8.85 9.78
N MET A 210 -20.76 7.92 8.90
CA MET A 210 -19.85 6.84 8.49
C MET A 210 -18.50 7.29 7.90
N PRO A 211 -18.39 8.40 7.13
CA PRO A 211 -17.08 8.87 6.68
C PRO A 211 -16.12 9.25 7.82
N PHE A 212 -16.64 9.73 8.96
CA PHE A 212 -15.83 9.92 10.17
C PHE A 212 -15.38 8.57 10.76
N VAL A 213 -16.27 7.57 10.80
CA VAL A 213 -15.90 6.21 11.22
C VAL A 213 -14.80 5.63 10.33
N SER A 214 -14.84 5.87 9.02
CA SER A 214 -13.79 5.45 8.08
C SER A 214 -12.43 6.08 8.42
N LEU A 215 -12.39 7.36 8.79
CA LEU A 215 -11.16 8.01 9.26
C LEU A 215 -10.65 7.36 10.56
N TYR A 216 -11.55 7.07 11.49
CA TYR A 216 -11.21 6.41 12.73
C TYR A 216 -10.62 5.01 12.51
N LEU A 217 -11.20 4.21 11.63
CA LEU A 217 -10.70 2.85 11.29
C LEU A 217 -9.31 2.88 10.63
N GLY A 218 -8.95 3.98 9.98
CA GLY A 218 -7.60 4.23 9.45
C GLY A 218 -6.64 4.89 10.44
N SER A 219 -7.05 5.15 11.68
CA SER A 219 -6.26 5.90 12.67
C SER A 219 -5.38 5.01 13.57
N ARG A 220 -4.30 5.56 14.11
CA ARG A 220 -3.45 4.85 15.08
C ARG A 220 -4.19 4.42 16.35
N PRO A 221 -5.13 5.21 16.93
CA PRO A 221 -5.93 4.74 18.07
C PRO A 221 -6.73 3.46 17.80
N PHE A 222 -7.21 3.25 16.56
CA PHE A 222 -7.88 2.02 16.18
C PHE A 222 -6.88 0.87 16.04
N GLN A 223 -5.74 1.10 15.38
CA GLN A 223 -4.67 0.09 15.26
C GLN A 223 -4.13 -0.35 16.63
N GLY A 224 -3.92 0.59 17.56
CA GLY A 224 -3.50 0.27 18.93
C GLY A 224 -4.51 -0.61 19.68
N GLN A 225 -5.81 -0.47 19.40
CA GLN A 225 -6.82 -1.38 19.95
C GLN A 225 -6.78 -2.77 19.29
N ILE A 226 -6.46 -2.87 18.00
CA ILE A 226 -6.24 -4.15 17.32
C ILE A 226 -5.04 -4.86 17.95
N ASP A 227 -3.89 -4.19 18.06
CA ASP A 227 -2.65 -4.78 18.56
C ASP A 227 -2.78 -5.28 20.00
N ALA A 228 -3.46 -4.50 20.84
CA ALA A 228 -3.78 -4.91 22.21
C ALA A 228 -4.69 -6.14 22.25
N ALA A 229 -5.65 -6.23 21.33
CA ALA A 229 -6.56 -7.37 21.27
C ALA A 229 -5.91 -8.63 20.68
N LYS A 230 -4.87 -8.46 19.85
CA LYS A 230 -4.06 -9.53 19.24
C LYS A 230 -3.01 -10.15 20.17
N SER A 231 -2.80 -9.60 21.37
CA SER A 231 -1.74 -10.02 22.31
C SER A 231 -1.91 -11.44 22.91
N GLY A 232 -2.69 -12.33 22.27
CA GLY A 232 -2.71 -13.77 22.50
C GLY A 232 -2.31 -14.51 21.22
N VAL A 233 -1.14 -15.16 21.24
CA VAL A 233 -0.54 -16.09 20.25
C VAL A 233 -1.23 -16.19 18.88
N GLY A 234 -0.56 -15.68 17.83
CA GLY A 234 -0.66 -16.19 16.45
C GLY A 234 -1.79 -15.66 15.55
N ILE A 235 -2.53 -14.62 15.93
CA ILE A 235 -3.65 -14.11 15.13
C ILE A 235 -3.22 -12.91 14.26
N GLU A 236 -3.04 -13.15 12.96
CA GLU A 236 -2.78 -12.09 11.97
C GLU A 236 -4.04 -11.27 11.64
N HIS A 237 -5.23 -11.88 11.73
CA HIS A 237 -6.51 -11.29 11.29
C HIS A 237 -7.32 -10.67 12.44
N PHE A 238 -7.81 -9.44 12.26
CA PHE A 238 -8.82 -8.88 13.17
C PHE A 238 -10.21 -9.23 12.64
N GLY A 239 -11.26 -9.20 13.46
CA GLY A 239 -12.58 -9.63 13.01
C GLY A 239 -13.72 -9.10 13.87
N PRO A 240 -14.97 -9.53 13.61
CA PRO A 240 -16.15 -9.08 14.34
C PRO A 240 -16.05 -9.26 15.86
N THR A 241 -15.38 -10.30 16.34
CA THR A 241 -15.16 -10.55 17.78
C THR A 241 -14.33 -9.46 18.44
N HIS A 242 -13.38 -8.88 17.72
CA HIS A 242 -12.54 -7.77 18.16
C HIS A 242 -13.32 -6.46 18.13
N LEU A 243 -14.03 -6.17 17.03
CA LEU A 243 -14.90 -5.00 16.90
C LEU A 243 -15.96 -4.92 18.02
N LYS A 244 -16.46 -6.07 18.51
CA LYS A 244 -17.39 -6.13 19.65
C LYS A 244 -16.84 -5.55 20.96
N ARG A 245 -15.52 -5.52 21.14
CA ARG A 245 -14.83 -5.09 22.36
C ARG A 245 -14.24 -3.69 22.25
N MET A 246 -14.13 -3.17 21.03
CA MET A 246 -13.54 -1.87 20.75
C MET A 246 -14.45 -0.73 21.17
N VAL A 247 -13.81 0.42 21.40
CA VAL A 247 -14.48 1.70 21.62
C VAL A 247 -14.16 2.67 20.50
N ILE A 248 -14.97 3.71 20.41
CA ILE A 248 -14.79 4.87 19.53
C ILE A 248 -15.16 6.13 20.31
N ALA A 249 -14.36 7.18 20.14
CA ALA A 249 -14.70 8.49 20.65
C ALA A 249 -15.64 9.17 19.63
N MET A 250 -16.83 9.54 20.09
CA MET A 250 -17.91 10.06 19.26
C MET A 250 -18.08 11.56 19.52
N PRO A 251 -17.69 12.43 18.56
CA PRO A 251 -18.11 13.82 18.53
C PRO A 251 -19.61 13.93 18.26
N PRO A 252 -20.22 15.10 18.53
CA PRO A 252 -21.51 15.46 17.94
C PRO A 252 -21.53 15.29 16.42
N PHE A 253 -22.69 14.97 15.83
CA PHE A 253 -22.81 14.65 14.40
C PHE A 253 -22.25 15.73 13.47
N ASP A 254 -22.56 17.01 13.75
CA ASP A 254 -22.04 18.12 12.94
C ASP A 254 -20.51 18.22 13.01
N GLU A 255 -19.91 17.99 14.19
CA GLU A 255 -18.46 17.98 14.38
C GLU A 255 -17.81 16.79 13.68
N GLN A 256 -18.45 15.61 13.62
CA GLN A 256 -17.97 14.48 12.81
C GLN A 256 -17.84 14.85 11.33
N ARG A 257 -18.85 15.57 10.79
CA ARG A 257 -18.84 16.06 9.40
C ARG A 257 -17.76 17.11 9.19
N GLU A 258 -17.61 18.06 10.12
CA GLU A 258 -16.57 19.09 10.04
C GLU A 258 -15.15 18.50 10.08
N ILE A 259 -14.91 17.53 10.97
CA ILE A 259 -13.66 16.77 11.05
C ILE A 259 -13.37 16.09 9.72
N TYR A 260 -14.34 15.37 9.17
CA TYR A 260 -14.17 14.69 7.89
C TYR A 260 -13.84 15.66 6.75
N GLU A 261 -14.55 16.79 6.66
CA GLU A 261 -14.31 17.79 5.62
C GLU A 261 -12.97 18.51 5.77
N TYR A 262 -12.52 18.74 6.99
CA TYR A 262 -11.19 19.26 7.26
C TYR A 262 -10.11 18.28 6.80
N VAL A 263 -10.19 17.03 7.24
CA VAL A 263 -9.21 15.99 6.89
C VAL A 263 -9.20 15.77 5.37
N ARG A 264 -10.37 15.62 4.74
CA ARG A 264 -10.49 15.44 3.29
C ARG A 264 -9.79 16.57 2.52
N ARG A 265 -10.02 17.83 2.91
CA ARG A 265 -9.35 18.98 2.28
C ARG A 265 -7.83 18.94 2.48
N ALA A 266 -7.37 18.61 3.69
CA ALA A 266 -5.94 18.51 3.95
C ALA A 266 -5.27 17.39 3.13
N LEU A 267 -5.91 16.22 3.00
CA LEU A 267 -5.39 15.10 2.23
C LEU A 267 -5.40 15.37 0.72
N ASN A 268 -6.41 16.07 0.21
CA ASN A 268 -6.48 16.46 -1.21
C ASN A 268 -5.35 17.43 -1.62
N LEU A 269 -4.76 18.17 -0.68
CA LEU A 269 -3.59 19.02 -0.95
C LEU A 269 -2.30 18.20 -1.02
N VAL A 270 -2.22 17.09 -0.27
CA VAL A 270 -1.01 16.27 -0.14
C VAL A 270 -0.94 15.17 -1.20
N ALA A 271 -2.07 14.57 -1.57
CA ALA A 271 -2.12 13.44 -2.50
C ALA A 271 -1.43 13.71 -3.85
N PRO A 272 -1.67 14.86 -4.54
CA PRO A 272 -1.02 15.14 -5.82
C PRO A 272 0.51 15.25 -5.69
N ILE A 273 1.03 15.69 -4.54
CA ILE A 273 2.47 15.82 -4.30
C ILE A 273 3.09 14.42 -4.19
N ALA A 274 2.44 13.50 -3.48
CA ALA A 274 2.89 12.12 -3.37
C ALA A 274 2.82 11.40 -4.72
N ASP A 275 1.76 11.60 -5.48
CA ASP A 275 1.58 10.98 -6.81
C ASP A 275 2.65 11.49 -7.80
N ASN A 276 2.89 12.80 -7.84
CA ASN A 276 3.96 13.37 -8.66
C ASN A 276 5.34 12.83 -8.27
N ALA A 277 5.63 12.71 -6.97
CA ALA A 277 6.89 12.14 -6.51
C ALA A 277 7.07 10.67 -6.92
N ARG A 278 6.00 9.87 -6.91
CA ARG A 278 6.00 8.48 -7.41
C ARG A 278 6.29 8.44 -8.91
N SER A 279 5.58 9.25 -9.72
CA SER A 279 5.82 9.33 -11.16
C SER A 279 7.24 9.80 -11.50
N GLU A 280 7.80 10.74 -10.75
CA GLU A 280 9.20 11.15 -10.92
C GLU A 280 10.20 10.02 -10.62
N ILE A 281 9.94 9.20 -9.59
CA ILE A 281 10.75 8.02 -9.30
C ILE A 281 10.71 7.03 -10.47
N ASP A 282 9.52 6.76 -11.01
CA ASP A 282 9.36 5.83 -12.13
C ASP A 282 10.12 6.32 -13.37
N LEU A 283 10.01 7.61 -13.69
CA LEU A 283 10.76 8.24 -14.79
C LEU A 283 12.27 8.21 -14.56
N LEU A 284 12.74 8.37 -13.32
CA LEU A 284 14.16 8.25 -12.97
C LEU A 284 14.67 6.81 -13.15
N LYS A 285 13.86 5.81 -12.76
CA LYS A 285 14.17 4.39 -12.98
C LYS A 285 14.24 4.07 -14.48
N GLU A 286 13.27 4.54 -15.27
CA GLU A 286 13.28 4.36 -16.73
C GLU A 286 14.49 5.06 -17.39
N CYS A 287 14.76 6.31 -16.99
CA CYS A 287 15.88 7.09 -17.48
C CYS A 287 17.21 6.41 -17.19
N ARG A 288 17.38 5.84 -15.98
CA ARG A 288 18.56 5.06 -15.60
C ARG A 288 18.78 3.88 -16.55
N THR A 289 17.76 3.06 -16.76
CA THR A 289 17.82 1.88 -17.64
C THR A 289 18.18 2.28 -19.06
N ARG A 290 17.56 3.34 -19.58
CA ARG A 290 17.84 3.85 -20.92
C ARG A 290 19.27 4.39 -21.04
N LEU A 291 19.71 5.19 -20.07
CA LEU A 291 21.04 5.80 -20.05
C LEU A 291 22.15 4.72 -20.04
N ILE A 292 22.01 3.70 -19.18
CA ILE A 292 22.94 2.56 -19.14
C ILE A 292 23.01 1.91 -20.53
N ALA A 293 21.84 1.55 -21.08
CA ALA A 293 21.79 0.87 -22.36
C ALA A 293 22.40 1.69 -23.51
N ASP A 294 22.18 2.99 -23.50
CA ASP A 294 22.66 3.93 -24.51
C ASP A 294 24.19 4.10 -24.47
N ILE A 295 24.76 4.12 -23.27
CA ILE A 295 26.22 4.23 -23.09
C ILE A 295 26.91 2.91 -23.43
N VAL A 296 26.43 1.76 -22.92
CA VAL A 296 27.08 0.45 -23.17
C VAL A 296 26.94 -0.04 -24.61
N THR A 297 26.01 0.55 -25.38
CA THR A 297 25.87 0.28 -26.83
C THR A 297 26.65 1.29 -27.69
N GLY A 298 27.33 2.26 -27.09
CA GLY A 298 28.10 3.28 -27.80
C GLY A 298 27.25 4.32 -28.52
N GLN A 299 25.95 4.42 -28.22
CA GLN A 299 25.09 5.48 -28.77
C GLN A 299 25.44 6.86 -28.19
N PHE A 300 26.04 6.89 -26.99
CA PHE A 300 26.59 8.10 -26.37
C PHE A 300 28.05 7.88 -25.99
N ASP A 301 28.92 8.74 -26.52
CA ASP A 301 30.32 8.81 -26.12
C ASP A 301 30.45 9.66 -24.84
N VAL A 302 30.99 9.05 -23.78
CA VAL A 302 31.12 9.66 -22.46
C VAL A 302 32.56 10.03 -22.08
N ARG A 303 33.53 9.86 -23.00
CA ARG A 303 34.96 10.07 -22.70
C ARG A 303 35.27 11.50 -22.25
N GLU A 304 34.74 12.49 -22.96
CA GLU A 304 34.88 13.91 -22.59
C GLU A 304 34.03 14.29 -21.38
N ALA A 305 32.86 13.67 -21.21
CA ALA A 305 32.01 13.95 -20.06
C ALA A 305 32.60 13.40 -18.76
N ALA A 306 33.27 12.24 -18.81
CA ALA A 306 33.88 11.57 -17.66
C ALA A 306 35.07 12.36 -17.07
N THR A 307 35.74 13.20 -17.85
CA THR A 307 36.84 14.05 -17.35
C THR A 307 36.34 15.26 -16.57
N ASN A 308 35.14 15.76 -16.88
CA ASN A 308 34.56 16.98 -16.31
C ASN A 308 33.40 16.73 -15.33
N LEU A 309 33.38 15.57 -14.67
CA LEU A 309 32.32 15.25 -13.71
C LEU A 309 32.46 16.11 -12.44
N PRO A 310 31.39 16.77 -11.98
CA PRO A 310 31.43 17.53 -10.73
C PRO A 310 31.58 16.59 -9.53
N ASP A 311 32.20 17.07 -8.46
CA ASP A 311 32.24 16.34 -7.20
C ASP A 311 30.84 16.22 -6.61
N LEU A 312 30.46 15.00 -6.24
CA LEU A 312 29.27 14.74 -5.45
C LEU A 312 29.67 14.73 -3.97
N PRO A 313 28.87 15.34 -3.08
CA PRO A 313 29.07 15.15 -1.64
C PRO A 313 29.06 13.66 -1.31
N PRO A 314 29.84 13.21 -0.32
CA PRO A 314 29.77 11.84 0.17
C PRO A 314 28.32 11.52 0.55
N ASP A 315 27.86 10.31 0.21
CA ASP A 315 26.51 9.87 0.57
C ASP A 315 26.49 9.56 2.07
N THR A 316 26.19 10.56 2.88
CA THR A 316 26.11 10.41 4.35
C THR A 316 24.82 9.73 4.80
N SER A 317 24.04 9.16 3.86
CA SER A 317 22.66 8.75 4.11
C SER A 317 22.41 7.24 3.99
N ASP A 318 23.47 6.47 3.82
CA ASP A 318 23.48 4.99 3.85
C ASP A 318 23.21 4.39 5.25
N LEU A 319 22.99 5.21 6.28
CA LEU A 319 22.80 4.73 7.66
C LEU A 319 21.37 4.39 8.05
N ASP A 320 20.34 4.84 7.31
CA ASP A 320 18.96 4.81 7.84
C ASP A 320 17.90 4.07 7.00
N ASN A 321 18.19 3.55 5.80
CA ASN A 321 17.22 2.69 5.09
C ASN A 321 17.96 1.70 4.19
N ALA A 322 17.96 0.42 4.56
CA ALA A 322 18.22 -0.65 3.61
C ALA A 322 17.10 -0.62 2.57
N ASP A 323 17.45 -0.41 1.31
CA ASP A 323 16.52 -0.52 0.20
C ASP A 323 16.13 -2.00 0.06
N PRO A 324 14.86 -2.41 0.24
CA PRO A 324 14.48 -3.82 0.09
C PRO A 324 14.65 -4.33 -1.35
N ASP A 325 14.86 -3.44 -2.31
CA ASP A 325 15.16 -3.77 -3.71
C ASP A 325 16.67 -3.97 -3.97
N GLU A 326 17.56 -3.82 -2.98
CA GLU A 326 19.02 -4.04 -3.17
C GLU A 326 19.46 -5.51 -3.12
N ASP A 327 18.56 -6.47 -2.85
CA ASP A 327 18.93 -7.89 -2.63
C ASP A 327 18.90 -8.81 -3.87
N ASP A 328 18.74 -8.31 -5.11
CA ASP A 328 18.66 -9.19 -6.30
C ASP A 328 19.89 -9.17 -7.24
N ASP A 329 21.04 -8.60 -6.83
CA ASP A 329 22.22 -8.59 -7.72
C ASP A 329 23.56 -8.99 -7.08
N THR A 330 23.55 -9.54 -5.85
CA THR A 330 24.78 -10.04 -5.22
C THR A 330 24.59 -11.36 -4.48
N THR A 331 24.43 -12.47 -5.21
CA THR A 331 24.83 -13.79 -4.70
C THR A 331 25.47 -14.63 -5.78
N GLY A 332 26.75 -15.00 -5.60
CA GLY A 332 27.33 -16.14 -6.32
C GLY A 332 28.80 -16.05 -6.75
N ALA A 333 29.72 -15.54 -5.93
CA ALA A 333 31.14 -15.83 -6.09
C ALA A 333 31.75 -16.18 -4.74
N ASN A 334 31.73 -17.46 -4.39
CA ASN A 334 32.55 -18.01 -3.32
C ASN A 334 33.77 -18.66 -3.99
N PRO A 335 35.00 -18.11 -3.83
CA PRO A 335 36.20 -18.78 -4.28
C PRO A 335 36.74 -19.62 -3.11
N GLU A 336 36.63 -20.94 -3.21
CA GLU A 336 37.48 -21.83 -2.42
C GLU A 336 38.20 -22.80 -3.37
N GLU A 337 39.48 -22.51 -3.59
CA GLU A 337 40.50 -23.49 -3.90
C GLU A 337 40.87 -24.25 -2.63
N ASN A 338 40.58 -25.55 -2.60
CA ASN A 338 41.56 -26.62 -2.38
C ASN A 338 40.92 -28.00 -2.53
#